data_AF-A0A7J2UVK2-F1
#
_entry.id   AF-A0A7J2UVK2-F1
#
_cell.length_a   1.000
_cell.length_b   1.000
_cell.length_c   1.000
_cell.angle_alpha   90.00
_cell.angle_beta   90.00
_cell.angle_gamma   90.00
#
_symmetry.space_group_name_H-M   'P 1'
#
loop_
_entity.id
_entity.type
_entity.pdbx_description
1 polymer ?
#
loop_
_entity_poly.entity_id
_entity_poly.type
_entity_poly.pdbx_seq_one_letter_code
_entity_poly.pdbx_strand_id
1 'polypeptide(L)'
;MNEESRRKQVEERVESMIGFYKHLAAYVVVNLMLFFIWLWTYFFDGETFPWFIFPLGGWGIGLLFHFLSAFIWGDFQDWKKKKVEELMEKENN
;
A
#
# COMPACT_ATOMS: atom_id res chain seq x y z
N MET A 1 -5.78 -28.99 0.76
CA MET A 1 -6.06 -27.68 0.13
C MET A 1 -6.33 -27.96 -1.35
N ASN A 2 -7.47 -27.51 -1.91
CA ASN A 2 -7.88 -27.88 -3.27
C ASN A 2 -7.15 -26.99 -4.31
N GLU A 3 -6.85 -27.49 -5.50
CA GLU A 3 -6.11 -26.74 -6.54
C GLU A 3 -6.85 -25.44 -6.93
N GLU A 4 -8.18 -25.47 -6.94
CA GLU A 4 -9.05 -24.32 -7.21
C GLU A 4 -8.95 -23.22 -6.13
N SER A 5 -8.87 -23.60 -4.84
CA SER A 5 -8.78 -22.62 -3.75
C SER A 5 -7.42 -21.91 -3.73
N ARG A 6 -6.35 -22.63 -4.12
CA ARG A 6 -5.01 -22.07 -4.26
C ARG A 6 -4.95 -21.04 -5.40
N ARG A 7 -5.60 -21.34 -6.53
CA ARG A 7 -5.70 -20.40 -7.66
C ARG A 7 -6.43 -19.11 -7.29
N LYS A 8 -7.60 -19.23 -6.65
CA LYS A 8 -8.37 -18.04 -6.20
C LYS A 8 -7.57 -17.14 -5.25
N GLN A 9 -6.84 -17.72 -4.29
CA GLN A 9 -6.00 -16.94 -3.38
C GLN A 9 -4.89 -16.18 -4.10
N VAL A 10 -4.26 -16.79 -5.11
CA VAL A 10 -3.23 -16.13 -5.92
C VAL A 10 -3.85 -15.01 -6.77
N GLU A 11 -5.01 -15.24 -7.37
CA GLU A 11 -5.74 -14.23 -8.16
C GLU A 11 -6.13 -13.02 -7.30
N GLU A 12 -6.74 -13.24 -6.13
CA GLU A 12 -7.09 -12.17 -5.18
C GLU A 12 -5.85 -11.35 -4.76
N ARG A 13 -4.73 -12.02 -4.53
CA ARG A 13 -3.47 -11.35 -4.16
C ARG A 13 -2.96 -10.47 -5.31
N VAL A 14 -3.00 -10.96 -6.55
CA VAL A 14 -2.61 -10.19 -7.74
C VAL A 14 -3.54 -8.99 -7.96
N GLU A 15 -4.86 -9.17 -7.79
CA GLU A 15 -5.82 -8.07 -7.90
C GLU A 15 -5.56 -6.97 -6.87
N SER A 16 -5.24 -7.35 -5.62
CA SER A 16 -4.90 -6.39 -4.57
C SER A 16 -3.64 -5.57 -4.91
N MET A 17 -2.62 -6.20 -5.50
CA MET A 17 -1.39 -5.55 -5.95
C MET A 17 -1.67 -4.59 -7.10
N ILE A 18 -2.47 -5.01 -8.09
CA ILE A 18 -2.87 -4.16 -9.22
C ILE A 18 -3.67 -2.95 -8.72
N GLY A 19 -4.58 -3.15 -7.76
CA GLY A 19 -5.30 -2.07 -7.10
C GLY A 19 -4.34 -1.06 -6.46
N PHE A 20 -3.37 -1.54 -5.68
CA PHE A 20 -2.33 -0.68 -5.10
C PHE A 20 -1.56 0.11 -6.16
N TYR A 21 -1.11 -0.53 -7.25
CA TYR A 21 -0.37 0.18 -8.31
C TYR A 21 -1.19 1.29 -8.98
N LYS A 22 -2.51 1.10 -9.16
CA LYS A 22 -3.39 2.16 -9.67
C LYS A 22 -3.45 3.35 -8.71
N HIS A 23 -3.60 3.09 -7.42
CA HIS A 23 -3.59 4.15 -6.39
C HIS A 23 -2.23 4.84 -6.28
N LEU A 24 -1.13 4.09 -6.34
CA LEU A 24 0.23 4.63 -6.35
C LEU A 24 0.47 5.52 -7.59
N ALA A 25 0.09 5.06 -8.78
CA ALA A 25 0.22 5.84 -10.00
C ALA A 25 -0.57 7.15 -9.92
N ALA A 26 -1.83 7.08 -9.47
CA ALA A 26 -2.65 8.27 -9.25
C ALA A 26 -2.01 9.23 -8.23
N TYR A 27 -1.50 8.70 -7.12
CA TYR A 27 -0.81 9.47 -6.10
C TYR A 27 0.42 10.19 -6.66
N VAL A 28 1.27 9.50 -7.42
CA VAL A 28 2.48 10.10 -8.02
C VAL A 28 2.09 11.17 -9.03
N VAL A 29 1.17 10.89 -9.95
CA VAL A 29 0.77 11.85 -11.00
C VAL A 29 0.16 13.11 -10.37
N VAL A 30 -0.76 12.96 -9.41
CA VAL A 30 -1.40 14.09 -8.74
C VAL A 30 -0.37 14.89 -7.93
N ASN A 31 0.46 14.26 -7.11
CA ASN A 31 1.43 14.99 -6.29
C ASN A 31 2.50 15.69 -7.14
N LEU A 32 2.92 15.09 -8.26
CA LEU A 32 3.80 15.77 -9.23
C LEU A 32 3.11 17.00 -9.83
N MET A 33 1.84 16.88 -10.24
CA MET A 33 1.07 18.02 -10.73
C MET A 33 0.98 19.14 -9.68
N LEU A 34 0.65 18.82 -8.42
CA LEU A 34 0.58 19.81 -7.34
C LEU A 34 1.93 20.46 -7.05
N PHE A 35 3.01 19.67 -7.09
CA PHE A 35 4.37 20.18 -6.97
C PHE A 35 4.71 21.18 -8.09
N PHE A 36 4.35 20.87 -9.34
CA PHE A 36 4.57 21.79 -10.47
C PHE A 36 3.73 23.06 -10.36
N ILE A 37 2.49 22.97 -9.88
CA ILE A 37 1.66 24.15 -9.61
C ILE A 37 2.32 25.02 -8.55
N TRP A 38 2.76 24.43 -7.44
CA TRP A 38 3.46 25.18 -6.38
C TRP A 38 4.76 25.81 -6.90
N LEU A 39 5.55 25.07 -7.69
CA LEU A 39 6.79 25.57 -8.27
C LEU A 39 6.52 26.76 -9.20
N TRP A 40 5.48 26.67 -10.04
CA TRP A 40 5.05 27.77 -10.88
C TRP A 40 4.70 28.98 -10.03
N THR A 41 3.80 28.86 -9.05
CA THR A 41 3.43 29.97 -8.16
C THR A 41 4.64 30.59 -7.44
N TYR A 42 5.56 29.77 -6.94
CA TYR A 42 6.81 30.22 -6.32
C TYR A 42 7.65 31.10 -7.26
N PHE A 43 7.75 30.75 -8.54
CA PHE A 43 8.48 31.55 -9.53
C PHE A 43 7.85 32.93 -9.80
N PHE A 44 6.53 33.09 -9.68
CA PHE A 44 5.84 34.37 -9.95
C PHE A 44 5.67 35.25 -8.71
N ASP A 45 5.35 34.67 -7.56
CA ASP A 45 4.99 35.40 -6.34
C ASP A 45 6.14 35.45 -5.32
N GLY A 46 7.26 34.79 -5.60
CA GLY A 46 8.46 34.77 -4.76
C GLY A 46 8.36 33.79 -3.60
N GLU A 47 7.67 34.17 -2.51
CA GLU A 47 7.52 33.30 -1.34
C GLU A 47 6.11 32.70 -1.28
N THR A 48 6.02 31.40 -1.57
CA THR A 48 4.78 30.63 -1.44
C THR A 48 5.02 29.42 -0.55
N PHE A 49 4.23 29.29 0.51
CA PHE A 49 4.26 28.12 1.38
C PHE A 49 3.99 26.82 0.58
N PRO A 50 4.78 25.74 0.76
CA PRO A 50 4.64 24.48 0.03
C PRO A 50 3.42 23.69 0.48
N TRP A 51 2.23 24.17 0.15
CA TRP A 51 0.96 23.56 0.55
C TRP A 51 0.76 22.14 0.02
N PHE A 52 1.45 21.73 -1.05
CA PHE A 52 1.39 20.38 -1.59
C PHE A 52 1.89 19.30 -0.60
N ILE A 53 2.60 19.69 0.47
CA ILE A 53 3.03 18.76 1.52
C ILE A 53 1.85 18.12 2.26
N PHE A 54 0.70 18.79 2.34
CA PHE A 54 -0.49 18.26 3.02
C PHE A 54 -1.10 17.08 2.27
N PRO A 55 -1.44 17.17 0.96
CA PRO A 55 -1.86 16.00 0.19
C PRO A 55 -0.77 14.95 0.09
N LEU A 56 0.51 15.35 -0.04
CA LEU A 56 1.64 14.41 -0.08
C LEU A 56 1.69 13.56 1.20
N GLY A 57 1.68 14.18 2.38
CA GLY A 57 1.70 13.47 3.65
C GLY A 57 0.38 12.75 3.96
N GLY A 58 -0.74 13.47 3.90
CA GLY A 58 -2.06 12.95 4.25
C GLY A 58 -2.48 11.76 3.40
N TRP A 59 -2.38 11.85 2.07
CA TRP A 59 -2.68 10.71 1.21
C TRP A 59 -1.56 9.67 1.23
N GLY A 60 -0.31 10.07 1.48
CA GLY A 60 0.82 9.16 1.62
C GLY A 60 0.63 8.14 2.74
N ILE A 61 0.01 8.56 3.85
CA ILE A 61 -0.35 7.65 4.96
C ILE A 61 -1.37 6.60 4.48
N GLY A 62 -2.43 7.01 3.78
CA GLY A 62 -3.42 6.09 3.24
C GLY A 62 -2.81 5.10 2.24
N LEU A 63 -1.91 5.59 1.38
CA LEU A 63 -1.17 4.75 0.44
C LEU A 63 -0.28 3.73 1.15
N LEU A 64 0.37 4.12 2.25
CA LEU A 64 1.17 3.21 3.09
C LEU A 64 0.31 2.08 3.67
N PHE A 65 -0.89 2.39 4.16
CA PHE A 65 -1.82 1.35 4.65
C PHE A 65 -2.27 0.41 3.53
N HIS A 66 -2.54 0.92 2.33
CA HIS A 66 -2.84 0.07 1.18
C HIS A 66 -1.67 -0.84 0.80
N PHE A 67 -0.43 -0.34 0.87
CA PHE A 67 0.77 -1.15 0.67
C PHE A 67 0.88 -2.28 1.70
N LEU A 68 0.75 -1.96 3.00
CA LEU A 68 0.76 -2.94 4.08
C LEU A 68 -0.31 -4.01 3.88
N SER A 69 -1.51 -3.61 3.47
CA SER A 69 -2.61 -4.53 3.21
C SER A 69 -2.34 -5.46 2.01
N ALA A 70 -1.85 -4.92 0.88
CA ALA A 70 -1.64 -5.69 -0.33
C ALA A 70 -0.42 -6.62 -0.28
N PHE A 71 0.65 -6.22 0.41
CA PHE A 71 1.94 -6.94 0.38
C PHE A 71 2.28 -7.66 1.68
N ILE A 72 1.93 -7.11 2.85
CA ILE A 72 2.40 -7.61 4.15
C ILE A 72 1.34 -8.45 4.86
N TRP A 73 0.05 -8.09 4.73
CA TRP A 73 -1.00 -8.74 5.50
C TRP A 73 -1.17 -10.23 5.18
N GLY A 74 -1.05 -10.62 3.90
CA GLY A 74 -1.11 -12.02 3.49
C GLY A 74 -0.02 -12.89 4.13
N ASP A 75 1.23 -12.43 4.05
CA ASP A 75 2.38 -13.15 4.63
C ASP A 75 2.31 -13.20 6.15
N PHE A 76 1.77 -12.15 6.79
CA PHE A 76 1.54 -12.15 8.23
C PHE A 76 0.51 -13.20 8.67
N GLN A 77 -0.59 -13.37 7.91
CA GLN A 77 -1.60 -14.40 8.22
C GLN A 77 -1.04 -15.81 8.06
N ASP A 78 -0.24 -16.06 7.01
CA ASP A 78 0.41 -17.35 6.79
C ASP A 78 1.43 -17.67 7.89
N TRP A 79 2.26 -16.69 8.25
CA TRP A 79 3.19 -16.81 9.37
C TRP A 79 2.45 -17.10 10.69
N LYS A 80 1.36 -16.38 10.95
CA LYS A 80 0.53 -16.57 12.15
C LYS A 80 -0.05 -17.97 12.21
N LYS A 81 -0.61 -18.48 11.10
CA LYS A 81 -1.13 -19.85 11.01
C LYS A 81 -0.05 -20.89 11.32
N LYS A 82 1.10 -20.77 10.68
CA LYS A 82 2.24 -21.67 10.91
C LYS A 82 2.69 -21.67 12.38
N LYS A 83 2.73 -20.49 13.00
CA LYS A 83 3.12 -20.38 14.42
C LYS A 83 2.13 -21.05 15.37
N VAL A 84 0.83 -20.96 15.08
CA VAL A 84 -0.22 -21.64 15.86
C VAL A 84 -0.10 -23.16 15.72
N GLU A 85 0.11 -23.67 14.51
CA GLU A 85 0.33 -25.12 14.28
C GLU A 85 1.58 -25.62 15.02
N GLU A 86 2.70 -24.91 14.93
CA GLU A 86 3.94 -25.25 15.66
C GLU A 86 3.74 -25.33 17.18
N LEU A 87 2.90 -24.47 17.77
CA LEU A 87 2.63 -24.47 19.20
C LEU A 87 1.70 -25.62 19.61
N MET A 88 0.68 -25.92 18.81
CA MET A 88 -0.21 -27.07 19.07
C MET A 88 0.53 -28.40 18.97
N GLU A 89 1.47 -28.55 18.02
CA GLU A 89 2.31 -29.75 17.92
C GLU A 89 3.24 -29.92 19.13
N LYS A 90 3.74 -28.81 19.70
CA LYS A 90 4.58 -28.83 20.91
C LYS A 90 3.81 -29.14 22.19
N GLU A 91 2.52 -28.82 22.27
CA GLU A 91 1.70 -29.18 23.44
C GLU A 91 1.22 -30.65 23.40
N ASN A 92 1.12 -31.24 22.21
CA ASN A 92 0.69 -32.63 22.03
C ASN A 92 1.84 -33.67 22.11
N ASN A 93 3.08 -33.21 22.31
CA ASN A 93 4.30 -34.04 22.47
C ASN A 93 4.90 -33.84 23.86
#